data_AF-A0AAE1EK42-F1
#
_entry.id   AF-A0AAE1EK42-F1
#
_cell.length_a   1.000
_cell.length_b   1.000
_cell.length_c   1.000
_cell.angle_alpha   90.00
_cell.angle_beta   90.00
_cell.angle_gamma   90.00
#
_symmetry.space_group_name_H-M   'P 1'
#
loop_
_entity.id
_entity.type
_entity.pdbx_description
1 polymer ?
#
loop_
_entity_poly.entity_id
_entity_poly.type
_entity_poly.pdbx_seq_one_letter_code
_entity_poly.pdbx_strand_id
1 'polypeptide(L)'
;MLNFLSSLPTTLTLVTLLPMGRLILQSIMRESRQVERTFSRPEAFNHYYDFIVVGAGTAGSVLASRLAEVSGWRVLVIEAGGPPPPESYVPGLVSLFYFRGNNNWEYITVPQKHGLKNFQNRVSIGAFTGVYTTTTTTLIFTTITTTTLISTTTTTTTLISTITTLISTITTLISTTTTLISTTTTLISTTTTLISTITTLISTTTTTLISTKTTFISTTTTFISTTTTTLKIMVFCCLE
;
A
#
# COMPACT_ATOMS: atom_id res chain seq x y z
N MET A 1 -19.04 -51.99 9.38
CA MET A 1 -17.69 -51.73 9.94
C MET A 1 -17.20 -52.88 10.83
N LEU A 2 -18.04 -53.48 11.68
CA LEU A 2 -17.65 -54.60 12.56
C LEU A 2 -17.20 -55.87 11.81
N ASN A 3 -17.81 -56.20 10.66
CA ASN A 3 -17.49 -57.41 9.89
C ASN A 3 -16.18 -57.34 9.08
N PHE A 4 -15.54 -56.17 9.00
CA PHE A 4 -14.24 -55.99 8.34
C PHE A 4 -13.06 -56.24 9.31
N LEU A 5 -13.32 -56.12 10.61
CA LEU A 5 -12.32 -56.37 11.65
C LEU A 5 -12.12 -57.86 11.93
N SER A 6 -13.14 -58.69 11.67
CA SER A 6 -13.09 -60.14 11.87
C SER A 6 -12.35 -60.92 10.78
N SER A 7 -12.01 -60.28 9.65
CA SER A 7 -11.28 -60.90 8.53
C SER A 7 -9.78 -60.58 8.52
N LEU A 8 -9.31 -59.72 9.43
CA LEU A 8 -7.90 -59.36 9.55
C LEU A 8 -7.16 -60.38 10.45
N PRO A 9 -5.90 -60.73 10.14
CA PRO A 9 -5.10 -61.59 11.00
C PRO A 9 -5.09 -61.04 12.43
N THR A 10 -5.34 -61.90 13.43
CA THR A 10 -5.39 -61.50 14.85
C THR A 10 -4.12 -60.79 15.33
N THR A 11 -2.98 -61.07 14.70
CA THR A 11 -1.71 -60.38 14.94
C THR A 11 -1.71 -58.94 14.43
N LEU A 12 -2.33 -58.67 13.29
CA LEU A 12 -2.39 -57.33 12.68
C LEU A 12 -3.38 -56.42 13.42
N THR A 13 -4.49 -56.98 13.90
CA THR A 13 -5.42 -56.25 14.79
C THR A 13 -4.78 -55.93 16.13
N LEU A 14 -4.02 -56.84 16.73
CA LEU A 14 -3.33 -56.58 18.00
C LEU A 14 -2.25 -55.49 17.85
N VAL A 15 -1.44 -55.55 16.79
CA VAL A 15 -0.34 -54.60 16.52
C VAL A 15 -0.84 -53.19 16.23
N THR A 16 -2.04 -53.03 15.67
CA THR A 16 -2.63 -51.72 15.35
C THR A 16 -3.53 -51.18 16.46
N LEU A 17 -4.26 -52.03 17.17
CA LEU A 17 -5.20 -51.61 18.22
C LEU A 17 -4.50 -51.31 19.56
N LEU A 18 -3.43 -52.03 19.91
CA LEU A 18 -2.69 -51.77 21.16
C LEU A 18 -2.09 -50.36 21.24
N PRO A 19 -1.36 -49.84 20.22
CA PRO A 19 -0.84 -48.47 20.26
C PRO A 19 -1.97 -47.43 20.22
N MET A 20 -3.04 -47.67 19.46
CA MET A 20 -4.20 -46.77 19.44
C MET A 20 -4.91 -46.73 20.81
N GLY A 21 -5.11 -47.89 21.44
CA GLY A 21 -5.70 -48.01 22.77
C GLY A 21 -4.81 -47.38 23.86
N ARG A 22 -3.49 -47.51 23.75
CA ARG A 22 -2.53 -46.83 24.63
C ARG A 22 -2.58 -45.31 24.47
N LEU A 23 -2.69 -44.79 23.25
CA LEU A 23 -2.81 -43.36 22.98
C LEU A 23 -4.14 -42.82 23.50
N ILE A 24 -5.25 -43.53 23.30
CA ILE A 24 -6.56 -43.16 23.85
C ILE A 24 -6.52 -43.13 25.38
N LEU A 25 -5.96 -44.17 26.01
CA LEU A 25 -5.81 -44.23 27.47
C LEU A 25 -4.89 -43.12 27.98
N GLN A 26 -3.80 -42.81 27.28
CA GLN A 26 -2.91 -41.70 27.61
C GLN A 26 -3.61 -40.34 27.46
N SER A 27 -4.45 -40.14 26.45
CA SER A 27 -5.25 -38.92 26.28
C SER A 27 -6.24 -38.75 27.43
N ILE A 28 -6.97 -39.80 27.80
CA ILE A 28 -7.90 -39.80 28.95
C ILE A 28 -7.15 -39.54 30.26
N MET A 29 -5.98 -40.16 30.45
CA MET A 29 -5.16 -39.92 31.64
C MET A 29 -4.56 -38.50 31.67
N ARG A 30 -4.26 -37.91 30.52
CA ARG A 30 -3.73 -36.54 30.42
C ARG A 30 -4.79 -35.49 30.74
N GLU A 31 -6.05 -35.77 30.44
CA GLU A 31 -7.22 -34.96 30.81
C GLU A 31 -7.34 -34.77 32.32
N SER A 32 -7.17 -35.86 33.10
CA SER A 32 -7.19 -35.79 34.58
C SER A 32 -6.15 -34.84 35.17
N ARG A 33 -5.07 -34.55 34.43
CA ARG A 33 -3.99 -33.65 34.85
C ARG A 33 -4.19 -32.19 34.41
N GLN A 34 -5.07 -31.93 33.45
CA GLN A 34 -5.35 -30.57 32.94
C GLN A 34 -6.56 -29.92 33.62
N VAL A 35 -7.52 -30.72 34.12
CA VAL A 35 -8.72 -30.23 34.84
C VAL A 35 -8.36 -29.45 36.13
N GLU A 36 -7.16 -29.66 36.68
CA GLU A 36 -6.72 -28.98 37.91
C GLU A 36 -5.99 -27.65 37.69
N ARG A 37 -5.93 -27.13 36.46
CA ARG A 37 -5.62 -25.71 36.26
C ARG A 37 -6.91 -24.93 36.22
N THR A 38 -7.55 -24.82 37.38
CA THR A 38 -8.62 -23.84 37.60
C THR A 38 -8.07 -22.49 37.17
N PHE A 39 -8.65 -21.91 36.12
CA PHE A 39 -8.42 -20.52 35.76
C PHE A 39 -8.84 -19.68 36.97
N SER A 40 -7.87 -19.40 37.83
CA SER A 40 -8.05 -18.48 38.94
C SER A 40 -8.26 -17.13 38.27
N ARG A 41 -9.51 -16.67 38.25
CA ARG A 41 -9.84 -15.33 37.76
C ARG A 41 -8.91 -14.37 38.51
N PRO A 42 -7.99 -13.68 37.84
CA PRO A 42 -7.07 -12.79 38.54
C PRO A 42 -7.91 -11.77 39.31
N GLU A 43 -7.61 -11.62 40.60
CA GLU A 43 -8.27 -10.62 41.43
C GLU A 43 -8.00 -9.25 40.82
N ALA A 44 -9.05 -8.65 40.25
CA ALA A 44 -9.07 -7.39 39.51
C ALA A 44 -8.24 -7.34 38.20
N PHE A 45 -8.91 -6.99 37.09
CA PHE A 45 -8.30 -6.61 35.80
C PHE A 45 -7.58 -5.23 35.89
N ASN A 46 -6.74 -5.02 36.90
CA ASN A 46 -6.03 -3.75 37.11
C ASN A 46 -4.54 -3.83 36.72
N HIS A 47 -4.20 -4.76 35.82
CA HIS A 47 -2.85 -4.95 35.32
C HIS A 47 -2.71 -4.28 33.96
N TYR A 48 -1.79 -3.32 33.87
CA TYR A 48 -1.28 -2.84 32.60
C TYR A 48 -0.60 -4.00 31.86
N TYR A 49 -0.85 -4.14 30.56
CA TYR A 49 -0.14 -5.07 29.69
C TYR A 49 0.57 -4.27 28.62
N ASP A 50 1.75 -4.72 28.23
CA ASP A 50 2.53 -4.09 27.17
C ASP A 50 2.03 -4.55 25.80
N PHE A 51 1.53 -5.78 25.72
CA PHE A 51 0.96 -6.36 24.50
C PHE A 51 -0.32 -7.15 24.81
N ILE A 52 -1.31 -7.02 23.93
CA ILE A 52 -2.53 -7.82 23.95
C ILE A 52 -2.62 -8.57 22.61
N VAL A 53 -2.54 -9.91 22.68
CA VAL A 53 -2.69 -10.80 21.53
C VAL A 53 -4.11 -11.36 21.53
N VAL A 54 -4.87 -11.10 20.49
CA VAL A 54 -6.24 -11.63 20.34
C VAL A 54 -6.20 -12.85 19.43
N GLY A 55 -6.50 -14.00 20.00
CA GLY A 55 -6.45 -15.32 19.37
C GLY A 55 -5.12 -16.05 19.64
N ALA A 56 -5.19 -17.18 20.33
CA ALA A 56 -4.11 -18.12 20.61
C ALA A 56 -3.89 -19.14 19.46
N GLY A 57 -4.18 -18.76 18.22
CA GLY A 57 -4.00 -19.61 17.03
C GLY A 57 -2.53 -19.95 16.73
N THR A 58 -2.24 -20.52 15.55
CA THR A 58 -0.86 -20.90 15.17
C THR A 58 0.08 -19.71 15.23
N ALA A 59 -0.32 -18.59 14.61
CA ALA A 59 0.43 -17.35 14.63
C ALA A 59 0.41 -16.69 16.02
N GLY A 60 -0.75 -16.62 16.66
CA GLY A 60 -0.93 -15.95 17.95
C GLY A 60 -0.14 -16.60 19.08
N SER A 61 -0.12 -17.94 19.15
CA SER A 61 0.68 -18.69 20.11
C SER A 61 2.17 -18.49 19.90
N VAL A 62 2.66 -18.51 18.65
CA VAL A 62 4.08 -18.28 18.35
C VAL A 62 4.46 -16.84 18.70
N LEU A 63 3.65 -15.85 18.31
CA LEU A 63 3.88 -14.46 18.60
C LEU A 63 3.91 -14.19 20.11
N ALA A 64 2.92 -14.67 20.85
CA ALA A 64 2.85 -14.51 22.30
C ALA A 64 4.07 -15.16 22.99
N SER A 65 4.49 -16.34 22.52
CA SER A 65 5.71 -17.00 23.02
C SER A 65 6.95 -16.14 22.79
N ARG A 66 7.10 -15.51 21.63
CA ARG A 66 8.25 -14.64 21.31
C ARG A 66 8.23 -13.33 22.08
N LEU A 67 7.06 -12.73 22.28
CA LEU A 67 6.94 -11.53 23.10
C LEU A 67 7.24 -11.83 24.57
N ALA A 68 6.85 -13.01 25.06
CA ALA A 68 7.10 -13.44 26.44
C ALA A 68 8.58 -13.82 26.73
N GLU A 69 9.41 -14.04 25.70
CA GLU A 69 10.85 -14.27 25.87
C GLU A 69 11.59 -13.03 26.40
N VAL A 70 11.03 -11.83 26.20
CA VAL A 70 11.64 -10.58 26.65
C VAL A 70 11.26 -10.30 28.11
N SER A 71 12.26 -10.29 28.99
CA SER A 71 12.06 -10.01 30.42
C SER A 71 11.47 -8.61 30.63
N GLY A 72 10.38 -8.53 31.39
CA GLY A 72 9.73 -7.27 31.75
C GLY A 72 8.50 -6.92 30.93
N TRP A 73 8.28 -7.58 29.79
CA TRP A 73 7.02 -7.43 29.04
C TRP A 73 5.91 -8.29 29.62
N ARG A 74 4.73 -7.68 29.80
CA ARG A 74 3.50 -8.36 30.20
C ARG A 74 2.62 -8.54 28.98
N VAL A 75 2.43 -9.79 28.58
CA VAL A 75 1.66 -10.17 27.39
C VAL A 75 0.35 -10.82 27.84
N LEU A 76 -0.77 -10.23 27.43
CA LEU A 76 -2.11 -10.81 27.61
C LEU A 76 -2.50 -11.53 26.32
N VAL A 77 -2.98 -12.77 26.44
CA VAL A 77 -3.60 -13.49 25.31
C VAL A 77 -5.09 -13.65 25.61
N ILE A 78 -5.93 -13.23 24.67
CA ILE A 78 -7.38 -13.38 24.74
C ILE A 78 -7.78 -14.43 23.71
N GLU A 79 -8.29 -15.56 24.16
CA GLU A 79 -8.79 -16.63 23.31
C GLU A 79 -10.28 -16.85 23.59
N ALA A 80 -11.06 -17.04 22.53
CA ALA A 80 -12.51 -17.24 22.64
C ALA A 80 -12.86 -18.72 22.88
N GLY A 81 -12.00 -19.63 22.42
CA GLY A 81 -12.10 -21.07 22.67
C GLY A 81 -11.72 -21.48 24.09
N GLY A 82 -12.17 -22.66 24.49
CA GLY A 82 -11.75 -23.33 25.73
C GLY A 82 -10.55 -24.26 25.52
N PRO A 83 -10.14 -25.00 26.57
CA PRO A 83 -9.12 -26.03 26.44
C PRO A 83 -9.46 -27.07 25.36
N PRO A 84 -8.43 -27.64 24.70
CA PRO A 84 -8.62 -28.69 23.71
C PRO A 84 -9.32 -29.94 24.27
N PRO A 85 -10.35 -30.47 23.58
CA PRO A 85 -11.04 -31.68 23.99
C PRO A 85 -10.13 -32.89 23.73
N PRO A 86 -10.33 -34.01 24.44
CA PRO A 86 -9.39 -35.13 24.44
C PRO A 86 -9.22 -35.78 23.05
N GLU A 87 -10.26 -35.75 22.21
CA GLU A 87 -10.22 -36.29 20.84
C GLU A 87 -9.27 -35.49 19.95
N SER A 88 -9.03 -34.21 20.27
CA SER A 88 -8.08 -33.39 19.53
C SER A 88 -6.70 -34.02 19.54
N TYR A 89 -6.22 -34.61 20.63
CA TYR A 89 -4.87 -35.18 20.70
C TYR A 89 -4.61 -36.40 19.81
N VAL A 90 -5.65 -36.98 19.20
CA VAL A 90 -5.56 -38.16 18.34
C VAL A 90 -5.84 -37.76 16.89
N PRO A 91 -4.82 -37.69 16.00
CA PRO A 91 -5.00 -37.24 14.62
C PRO A 91 -6.08 -38.00 13.82
N GLY A 92 -6.23 -39.30 14.09
CA GLY A 92 -7.25 -40.13 13.43
C GLY A 92 -8.69 -39.80 13.80
N LEU A 93 -8.92 -38.98 14.83
CA LEU A 93 -10.24 -38.58 15.31
C LEU A 93 -10.63 -37.15 14.90
N VAL A 94 -9.87 -36.53 13.98
CA VAL A 94 -10.11 -35.16 13.50
C VAL A 94 -11.55 -34.89 13.06
N SER A 95 -12.17 -35.86 12.38
CA SER A 95 -13.54 -35.75 11.90
C SER A 95 -14.57 -35.69 13.03
N LEU A 96 -14.28 -36.24 14.22
CA LEU A 96 -15.24 -36.29 15.32
C LEU A 96 -15.46 -34.93 15.98
N PHE A 97 -14.42 -34.08 16.03
CA PHE A 97 -14.52 -32.74 16.64
C PHE A 97 -14.63 -31.62 15.61
N TYR A 98 -14.30 -31.87 14.33
CA TYR A 98 -14.43 -30.88 13.25
C TYR A 98 -15.89 -30.67 12.83
N PHE A 99 -16.70 -31.73 12.85
CA PHE A 99 -18.11 -31.69 12.43
C PHE A 99 -19.11 -31.67 13.60
N ARG A 100 -18.63 -31.53 14.84
CA ARG A 100 -19.48 -31.55 16.04
C ARG A 100 -19.13 -30.45 17.02
N GLY A 101 -20.13 -29.63 17.37
CA GLY A 101 -20.15 -28.80 18.58
C GLY A 101 -19.53 -27.42 18.44
N ASN A 102 -19.41 -26.73 19.58
CA ASN A 102 -18.99 -25.33 19.75
C ASN A 102 -17.47 -25.09 19.52
N ASN A 103 -16.82 -25.96 18.74
CA ASN A 103 -15.36 -26.02 18.58
C ASN A 103 -14.87 -25.39 17.25
N ASN A 104 -15.82 -24.96 16.43
CA ASN A 104 -15.60 -24.34 15.15
C ASN A 104 -16.41 -23.04 15.09
N TRP A 105 -15.88 -22.01 14.43
CA TRP A 105 -16.61 -20.76 14.21
C TRP A 105 -17.77 -20.90 13.21
N GLU A 106 -17.83 -22.02 12.47
CA GLU A 106 -18.93 -22.38 11.56
C GLU A 106 -19.30 -21.26 10.56
N TYR A 107 -18.30 -20.51 10.06
CA TYR A 107 -18.57 -19.43 9.12
C TYR A 107 -19.21 -19.98 7.84
N ILE A 108 -20.40 -19.51 7.51
CA ILE A 108 -21.13 -19.92 6.32
C ILE A 108 -20.82 -18.92 5.21
N THR A 109 -20.32 -19.41 4.07
CA THR A 109 -20.07 -18.55 2.91
C THR A 109 -21.37 -18.09 2.24
N VAL A 110 -21.30 -17.14 1.31
CA VAL A 110 -22.37 -17.00 0.31
C VAL A 110 -22.31 -18.15 -0.70
N PRO A 111 -23.41 -18.48 -1.42
CA PRO A 111 -23.41 -19.50 -2.46
C PRO A 111 -22.29 -19.28 -3.50
N GLN A 112 -21.44 -20.28 -3.71
CA GLN A 112 -20.32 -20.19 -4.64
C GLN A 112 -20.66 -20.84 -5.98
N LYS A 113 -20.43 -20.14 -7.11
CA LYS A 113 -20.75 -20.64 -8.47
C LYS A 113 -20.14 -22.02 -8.75
N HIS A 114 -18.95 -22.30 -8.23
CA HIS A 114 -18.21 -23.54 -8.47
C HIS A 114 -18.03 -24.41 -7.20
N GLY A 115 -18.61 -24.02 -6.06
CA GLY A 115 -18.45 -24.73 -4.79
C GLY A 115 -19.49 -25.84 -4.57
N LEU A 116 -19.08 -26.91 -3.89
CA LEU A 116 -19.94 -27.94 -3.27
C LEU A 116 -21.18 -28.32 -4.10
N LYS A 117 -20.96 -28.74 -5.35
CA LYS A 117 -22.02 -29.03 -6.35
C LYS A 117 -23.07 -30.07 -5.91
N ASN A 118 -22.76 -30.87 -4.90
CA ASN A 118 -23.64 -31.90 -4.35
C ASN A 118 -24.43 -31.43 -3.12
N PHE A 119 -24.25 -30.20 -2.65
CA PHE A 119 -24.96 -29.62 -1.50
C PHE A 119 -25.95 -28.55 -1.96
N GLN A 120 -27.16 -28.57 -1.40
CA GLN A 120 -28.14 -27.51 -1.66
C GLN A 120 -27.57 -26.15 -1.22
N ASN A 121 -27.84 -25.11 -2.01
CA ASN A 121 -27.31 -23.75 -1.86
C ASN A 121 -25.80 -23.54 -2.08
N ARG A 122 -24.99 -24.57 -2.40
CA ARG A 122 -23.54 -24.44 -2.72
C ARG A 122 -22.76 -23.62 -1.70
N VAL A 123 -23.13 -23.77 -0.44
CA VAL A 123 -22.58 -23.02 0.69
C VAL A 123 -21.48 -23.83 1.34
N SER A 124 -20.31 -23.23 1.52
CA SER A 124 -19.23 -23.85 2.27
C SER A 124 -19.33 -23.42 3.72
N ILE A 125 -19.22 -24.38 4.63
CA ILE A 125 -18.96 -24.08 6.03
C ILE A 125 -17.45 -23.99 6.14
N GLY A 126 -16.95 -22.76 6.22
CA GLY A 126 -15.56 -22.48 6.54
C GLY A 126 -15.33 -22.87 7.99
N ALA A 127 -14.60 -23.97 8.19
CA ALA A 127 -14.14 -24.29 9.52
C ALA A 127 -12.87 -23.51 9.83
N PHE A 128 -13.04 -22.31 10.37
CA PHE A 128 -11.99 -21.70 11.15
C PHE A 128 -12.19 -22.29 12.54
N THR A 129 -11.44 -23.34 12.88
CA THR A 129 -11.49 -23.85 14.25
C THR A 129 -10.98 -22.76 15.19
N GLY A 130 -11.67 -22.51 16.31
CA GLY A 130 -11.23 -21.66 17.42
C GLY A 130 -10.03 -22.24 18.19
N VAL A 131 -9.04 -22.75 17.44
CA VAL A 131 -7.75 -23.28 17.89
C VAL A 131 -7.80 -24.65 18.57
N TYR A 132 -7.56 -25.69 17.77
CA TYR A 132 -6.78 -26.87 18.19
C TYR A 132 -5.59 -27.02 17.24
N THR A 133 -4.61 -26.15 17.38
CA THR A 133 -3.41 -26.13 16.53
C THR A 133 -2.47 -27.29 16.81
N THR A 134 -2.76 -28.12 17.80
CA THR A 134 -2.03 -29.37 17.98
C THR A 134 -2.41 -30.45 16.96
N THR A 135 -3.57 -30.39 16.27
CA THR A 135 -4.03 -31.65 15.60
C THR A 135 -5.01 -31.57 14.43
N THR A 136 -5.65 -30.42 14.12
CA THR A 136 -6.57 -30.37 12.96
C THR A 136 -5.84 -30.22 11.63
N THR A 137 -4.63 -29.66 11.63
CA THR A 137 -3.71 -29.87 10.52
C THR A 137 -3.32 -31.34 10.64
N THR A 138 -3.94 -32.21 9.82
CA THR A 138 -3.36 -33.50 9.46
C THR A 138 -1.85 -33.30 9.42
N LEU A 139 -1.05 -34.14 10.09
CA LEU A 139 0.43 -34.03 10.19
C LEU A 139 1.15 -34.13 8.82
N ILE A 140 0.50 -33.71 7.75
CA ILE A 140 1.03 -33.24 6.49
C ILE A 140 1.78 -31.93 6.78
N PHE A 141 3.03 -32.07 7.21
CA PHE A 141 4.02 -31.00 7.06
C PHE A 141 4.35 -30.89 5.57
N THR A 142 3.55 -30.11 4.82
CA THR A 142 3.98 -29.66 3.50
C THR A 142 4.93 -28.50 3.69
N THR A 143 6.22 -28.74 3.52
CA THR A 143 7.15 -27.65 3.20
C THR A 143 6.68 -27.07 1.87
N ILE A 144 6.32 -25.78 1.85
CA ILE A 144 6.06 -25.08 0.59
C ILE A 144 7.38 -25.10 -0.17
N THR A 145 7.47 -25.92 -1.21
CA THR A 145 8.64 -25.97 -2.08
C THR A 145 8.83 -24.59 -2.71
N THR A 146 10.06 -24.08 -2.65
CA THR A 146 10.50 -22.72 -3.04
C THR A 146 10.07 -22.25 -4.44
N THR A 147 9.56 -23.12 -5.30
CA THR A 147 9.19 -22.80 -6.69
C THR A 147 7.99 -21.87 -6.83
N THR A 148 7.00 -21.94 -5.94
CA THR A 148 5.82 -21.04 -5.98
C THR A 148 6.12 -19.66 -5.39
N LEU A 149 7.03 -19.58 -4.40
CA LEU A 149 7.54 -18.30 -3.90
C LEU A 149 8.37 -17.60 -4.96
N ILE A 150 9.26 -18.32 -5.67
CA ILE A 150 10.08 -17.74 -6.75
C ILE A 150 9.23 -17.13 -7.87
N SER A 151 8.14 -17.79 -8.29
CA SER A 151 7.30 -17.25 -9.37
C SER A 151 6.57 -15.96 -8.97
N THR A 152 6.07 -15.87 -7.73
CA THR A 152 5.41 -14.67 -7.20
C THR A 152 6.40 -13.52 -6.88
N THR A 153 7.63 -13.83 -6.46
CA THR A 153 8.68 -12.80 -6.33
C THR A 153 9.18 -12.32 -7.70
N THR A 154 9.20 -13.20 -8.70
CA THR A 154 9.62 -12.82 -10.07
C THR A 154 8.60 -11.88 -10.73
N THR A 155 7.29 -12.13 -10.58
CA THR A 155 6.26 -11.24 -11.13
C THR A 155 6.19 -9.88 -10.43
N THR A 156 6.44 -9.84 -9.13
CA THR A 156 6.48 -8.56 -8.38
C THR A 156 7.73 -7.75 -8.72
N THR A 157 8.90 -8.38 -8.91
CA THR A 157 10.12 -7.69 -9.32
C THR A 157 10.04 -7.14 -10.75
N THR A 158 9.41 -7.85 -11.70
CA THR A 158 9.19 -7.32 -13.05
C THR A 158 8.21 -6.15 -13.05
N LEU A 159 7.14 -6.21 -12.26
CA LEU A 159 6.22 -5.08 -12.07
C LEU A 159 6.92 -3.86 -11.46
N ILE A 160 7.77 -4.04 -10.45
CA ILE A 160 8.56 -2.95 -9.87
C ILE A 160 9.54 -2.37 -10.90
N SER A 161 10.20 -3.21 -11.69
CA SER A 161 11.14 -2.75 -12.72
C SER A 161 10.45 -1.92 -13.81
N THR A 162 9.27 -2.36 -14.28
CA THR A 162 8.48 -1.63 -15.29
C THR A 162 7.96 -0.31 -14.76
N ILE A 163 7.44 -0.28 -13.53
CA ILE A 163 7.03 0.97 -12.86
C ILE A 163 8.23 1.93 -12.71
N THR A 164 9.41 1.41 -12.34
CA THR A 164 10.62 2.25 -12.20
C THR A 164 11.05 2.83 -13.55
N THR A 165 11.00 2.04 -14.62
CA THR A 165 11.29 2.54 -15.98
C THR A 165 10.28 3.60 -16.42
N LEU A 166 8.98 3.43 -16.12
CA LEU A 166 7.94 4.41 -16.41
C LEU A 166 8.15 5.72 -15.65
N ILE A 167 8.53 5.64 -14.37
CA ILE A 167 8.86 6.84 -13.57
C ILE A 167 10.07 7.55 -14.16
N SER A 168 11.10 6.82 -14.60
CA SER A 168 12.28 7.41 -15.22
C SER A 168 11.95 8.14 -16.53
N THR A 169 11.12 7.55 -17.39
CA THR A 169 10.74 8.17 -18.67
C THR A 169 9.86 9.40 -18.45
N ILE A 170 8.92 9.36 -17.50
CA ILE A 170 8.12 10.53 -17.10
C ILE A 170 9.04 11.65 -16.59
N THR A 171 10.03 11.32 -15.76
CA THR A 171 10.99 12.29 -15.24
C THR A 171 11.80 12.94 -16.37
N THR A 172 12.26 12.16 -17.35
CA THR A 172 12.94 12.71 -18.53
C THR A 172 12.04 13.62 -19.36
N LEU A 173 10.76 13.30 -19.54
CA LEU A 173 9.80 14.14 -20.26
C LEU A 173 9.52 15.47 -19.52
N ILE A 174 9.47 15.44 -18.19
CA ILE A 174 9.36 16.67 -17.38
C ILE A 174 10.62 17.52 -17.54
N SER A 175 11.81 16.90 -17.56
CA SER A 175 13.06 17.66 -17.76
C SER A 175 13.13 18.30 -19.15
N THR A 176 12.70 17.62 -20.22
CA THR A 176 12.71 18.19 -21.57
C THR A 176 11.68 19.32 -21.71
N THR A 177 10.48 19.15 -21.16
CA THR A 177 9.46 20.20 -21.19
C THR A 177 9.88 21.45 -20.41
N THR A 178 10.51 21.29 -19.24
CA THR A 178 11.07 22.43 -18.48
C THR A 178 12.18 23.15 -19.25
N THR A 179 13.06 22.42 -19.95
CA THR A 179 14.06 23.07 -20.82
C THR A 179 13.40 23.84 -21.97
N LEU A 180 12.38 23.30 -22.62
CA LEU A 180 11.65 23.97 -23.71
C LEU A 180 10.94 25.24 -23.24
N ILE A 181 10.35 25.21 -22.04
CA ILE A 181 9.76 26.38 -21.40
C ILE A 181 10.84 27.44 -21.19
N SER A 182 11.99 27.07 -20.62
CA SER A 182 13.09 28.01 -20.36
C SER A 182 13.58 28.68 -21.64
N THR A 183 13.77 27.93 -22.73
CA THR A 183 14.20 28.49 -24.02
C THR A 183 13.14 29.43 -24.58
N THR A 184 11.86 29.09 -24.45
CA THR A 184 10.76 29.95 -24.91
C THR A 184 10.71 31.25 -24.10
N THR A 185 10.89 31.19 -22.78
CA THR A 185 10.98 32.39 -21.92
C THR A 185 12.16 33.26 -22.31
N THR A 186 13.33 32.68 -22.62
CA THR A 186 14.48 33.46 -23.09
C THR A 186 14.19 34.14 -24.43
N LEU A 187 13.55 33.45 -25.38
CA LEU A 187 13.17 34.04 -26.67
C LEU A 187 12.20 35.22 -26.47
N ILE A 188 11.18 35.07 -25.61
CA ILE A 188 10.25 36.15 -25.28
C ILE A 188 10.97 37.35 -24.64
N SER A 189 11.94 37.11 -23.76
CA SER A 189 12.73 38.20 -23.17
C SER A 189 13.53 38.96 -24.23
N THR A 190 14.18 38.24 -25.16
CA THR A 190 14.96 38.87 -26.24
C THR A 190 14.07 39.67 -27.20
N THR A 191 12.91 39.16 -27.57
CA THR A 191 11.97 39.90 -28.44
C THR A 191 11.42 41.13 -27.74
N THR A 192 11.12 41.04 -26.44
CA THR A 192 10.69 42.19 -25.63
C THR A 192 11.79 43.27 -25.58
N THR A 193 13.05 42.88 -25.37
CA THR A 193 14.18 43.83 -25.42
C THR A 193 14.36 44.47 -26.80
N LEU A 194 14.22 43.70 -27.88
CA LEU A 194 14.31 44.22 -29.25
C LEU A 194 13.20 45.24 -29.52
N ILE A 195 11.95 44.92 -29.15
CA ILE A 195 10.81 45.84 -29.28
C ILE A 195 11.10 47.13 -28.51
N SER A 196 11.55 47.05 -27.26
CA SER A 196 11.87 48.24 -26.46
C SER A 196 12.94 49.12 -27.13
N THR A 197 13.99 48.49 -27.70
CA THR A 197 15.08 49.18 -28.37
C THR A 197 14.58 49.90 -29.64
N ILE A 198 13.75 49.22 -30.43
CA ILE A 198 13.12 49.80 -31.63
C ILE A 198 12.21 50.98 -31.24
N THR A 199 11.38 50.83 -30.20
CA THR A 199 10.53 51.91 -29.71
C THR A 199 11.35 53.13 -29.29
N THR A 200 12.48 52.94 -28.60
CA THR A 200 13.39 54.05 -28.23
C THR A 200 14.07 54.71 -29.43
N LEU A 201 14.43 53.94 -30.46
CA LEU A 201 15.03 54.49 -31.68
C LEU A 201 14.02 55.34 -32.45
N ILE A 202 12.77 54.87 -32.57
CA ILE A 202 11.69 55.59 -33.24
C ILE A 202 11.39 56.90 -32.50
N SER A 203 11.28 56.88 -31.17
CA SER A 203 11.00 58.09 -30.39
C SER A 203 12.14 59.11 -30.49
N THR A 204 13.40 58.66 -30.42
CA THR A 204 14.57 59.54 -30.55
C THR A 204 14.67 60.16 -31.94
N THR A 205 14.46 59.37 -32.99
CA THR A 205 14.54 59.87 -34.39
C THR A 205 13.40 60.84 -34.70
N THR A 206 12.20 60.53 -34.23
CA THR A 206 11.02 61.38 -34.43
C THR A 206 11.19 62.71 -33.70
N THR A 207 11.68 62.70 -32.46
CA THR A 207 11.90 63.92 -31.66
C THR A 207 13.00 64.80 -32.25
N THR A 208 14.13 64.23 -32.70
CA THR A 208 15.21 65.00 -33.34
C THR A 208 14.81 65.58 -34.69
N LEU A 209 14.06 64.84 -35.51
CA LEU A 209 13.55 65.34 -36.79
C LEU A 209 12.53 66.47 -36.60
N ILE A 210 11.65 66.34 -35.62
CA ILE A 210 10.69 67.40 -35.28
C ILE A 210 11.41 68.63 -34.75
N SER A 211 12.40 68.48 -33.86
CA SER A 211 13.13 69.63 -33.30
C SER A 211 13.89 70.38 -34.39
N THR A 212 14.64 69.68 -35.24
CA THR A 212 15.40 70.28 -36.35
C THR A 212 14.48 70.98 -37.35
N LYS A 213 13.37 70.35 -37.74
CA LYS A 213 12.36 70.99 -38.59
C LYS A 213 11.79 72.26 -37.96
N THR A 214 11.50 72.23 -36.65
CA THR A 214 10.98 73.39 -35.91
C THR A 214 11.99 74.53 -35.85
N THR A 215 13.27 74.24 -35.59
CA THR A 215 14.36 75.22 -35.62
C THR A 215 14.55 75.84 -37.00
N PHE A 216 14.50 75.03 -38.08
CA PHE A 216 14.60 75.53 -39.45
C PHE A 216 13.45 76.48 -39.82
N ILE A 217 12.22 76.10 -39.45
CA ILE A 217 11.03 76.96 -39.64
C ILE A 217 11.21 78.28 -38.91
N SER A 218 11.59 78.26 -37.62
CA SER A 218 11.86 79.45 -36.80
C SER A 218 12.94 80.36 -37.41
N THR A 219 14.02 79.80 -37.94
CA THR A 219 15.10 80.58 -38.55
C THR A 219 14.63 81.25 -39.83
N THR A 220 13.88 80.52 -40.66
CA THR A 220 13.33 81.02 -41.92
C THR A 220 12.29 82.12 -41.69
N THR A 221 11.38 81.95 -40.73
CA THR A 221 10.40 82.99 -40.38
C THR A 221 11.09 84.26 -39.87
N THR A 222 12.14 84.12 -39.07
CA THR A 222 12.96 85.24 -38.61
C THR A 222 13.62 85.95 -39.79
N PHE A 223 14.25 85.22 -40.72
CA PHE A 223 14.87 85.80 -41.93
C PHE A 223 13.87 86.54 -42.82
N ILE A 224 12.67 85.97 -43.04
CA ILE A 224 11.60 86.63 -43.81
C ILE A 224 11.19 87.94 -43.11
N SER A 225 11.02 87.92 -41.78
CA SER A 225 10.63 89.11 -41.01
C SER A 225 11.68 90.23 -41.06
N THR A 226 12.98 89.90 -40.95
CA THR A 226 14.07 90.87 -41.03
C THR A 226 14.16 91.46 -42.44
N THR A 227 14.11 90.62 -43.48
CA THR A 227 14.19 91.07 -44.88
C THR A 227 13.02 91.98 -45.25
N THR A 228 11.80 91.63 -44.81
CA THR A 228 10.60 92.45 -45.01
C THR A 228 10.73 93.81 -44.31
N THR A 229 11.29 93.82 -43.10
CA THR A 229 11.53 95.06 -42.32
C THR A 229 12.58 95.94 -43.01
N THR A 230 13.69 95.36 -43.49
CA THR A 230 14.72 96.10 -44.24
C THR A 230 14.18 96.65 -45.55
N LEU A 231 13.36 95.89 -46.30
CA LEU A 231 12.73 96.40 -47.52
C LEU A 231 11.80 97.58 -47.23
N LYS A 232 11.00 97.51 -46.16
CA LYS A 232 10.14 98.62 -45.72
C LYS A 232 10.96 99.87 -45.41
N ILE A 233 12.10 99.72 -44.72
CA ILE A 233 13.01 100.83 -44.41
C ILE A 233 13.62 101.41 -45.69
N MET A 234 14.10 100.58 -46.62
CA MET A 234 14.66 101.04 -47.90
C MET A 234 13.63 101.79 -48.75
N VAL A 235 12.41 101.28 -48.86
CA VAL A 235 11.32 101.94 -49.59
C VAL A 235 10.99 103.30 -48.94
N PHE A 236 10.97 103.38 -47.61
CA PHE A 236 10.76 104.63 -46.89
C PHE A 236 11.87 105.65 -47.17
N CYS A 237 13.15 105.25 -47.13
CA CYS A 237 14.29 106.13 -47.47
C CYS A 237 14.34 106.58 -48.94
N CYS A 238 13.74 105.86 -49.88
CA CYS A 238 13.69 106.26 -51.30
C CYS A 238 12.54 107.22 -51.64
N LEU A 239 11.62 107.48 -50.71
CA LEU A 239 10.43 108.32 -50.89
C LEU A 239 10.56 109.73 -50.24
N GLU A 240 11.71 110.03 -49.63
CA GLU A 240 12.11 111.36 -49.13
C GLU A 240 13.19 111.98 -50.03
#